data_AF-Q05Y12-F1
#
_entry.id   AF-Q05Y12-F1
#
_cell.length_a   1.000
_cell.length_b   1.000
_cell.length_c   1.000
_cell.angle_alpha   90.00
_cell.angle_beta   90.00
_cell.angle_gamma   90.00
#
_symmetry.space_group_name_H-M   'P 1'
#
loop_
_entity.id
_entity.type
_entity.pdbx_description
1 polymer ?
#
loop_
_entity_poly.entity_id
_entity_poly.type
_entity_poly.pdbx_seq_one_letter_code
_entity_poly.pdbx_strand_id
1 'polypeptide(L)'
;MNQILKLVDYRGELGRLAYFSRSIYRIPLMIAVIAINFGLKLLLGYPPSVELFQTSLTDPLVTVMSLVFFLPLTIRRANDAGISFWWVIFFEILYLVPEPSEDMASYGIYTLLVSIPYLVWCLIIVFKPGKALRGHRRSNAT
;
A
#
# COMPACT_ATOMS: atom_id res chain seq x y z
N MET A 1 -12.62 -11.58 20.68
CA MET A 1 -12.23 -10.17 20.43
C MET A 1 -11.29 -10.06 19.21
N ASN A 2 -11.95 -10.11 18.05
CA ASN A 2 -11.65 -9.80 16.65
C ASN A 2 -10.21 -9.89 16.10
N GLN A 3 -9.97 -10.95 15.31
CA GLN A 3 -8.87 -11.02 14.33
C GLN A 3 -8.82 -9.79 13.40
N ILE A 4 -9.99 -9.16 13.14
CA ILE A 4 -10.12 -7.91 12.39
C ILE A 4 -9.36 -6.75 13.06
N LEU A 5 -9.41 -6.62 14.40
CA LEU A 5 -8.66 -5.58 15.10
C LEU A 5 -7.15 -5.81 15.03
N LYS A 6 -6.71 -7.07 14.99
CA LYS A 6 -5.28 -7.42 14.78
C LYS A 6 -4.78 -7.11 13.36
N LEU A 7 -5.66 -6.99 12.38
CA LEU A 7 -5.31 -6.56 11.02
C LEU A 7 -5.03 -5.05 10.95
N VAL A 8 -5.67 -4.24 11.79
CA VAL A 8 -5.53 -2.77 11.78
C VAL A 8 -4.55 -2.28 12.87
N ASP A 9 -4.11 -3.16 13.77
CA ASP A 9 -3.14 -2.82 14.81
C ASP A 9 -1.76 -2.42 14.25
N TYR A 10 -1.44 -1.13 14.40
CA TYR A 10 -0.18 -0.52 13.98
C TYR A 10 0.95 -0.65 15.02
N ARG A 11 0.70 -1.24 16.19
CA ARG A 11 1.67 -1.34 17.30
C ARG A 11 2.44 -2.65 17.24
N GLY A 12 3.72 -2.60 17.64
CA GLY A 12 4.57 -3.78 17.82
C GLY A 12 5.42 -4.15 16.59
N GLU A 13 6.48 -4.90 16.83
CA GLU A 13 7.45 -5.34 15.83
C GLU A 13 7.07 -6.74 15.30
N LEU A 14 7.23 -6.96 14.00
CA LEU A 14 7.04 -8.26 13.36
C LEU A 14 8.30 -8.56 12.53
N GLY A 15 8.65 -9.83 12.36
CA GLY A 15 9.71 -10.18 11.40
C GLY A 15 9.31 -9.79 9.98
N ARG A 16 10.30 -9.53 9.10
CA ARG A 16 10.08 -9.16 7.68
C ARG A 16 9.11 -10.09 6.95
N LEU A 17 9.25 -11.41 7.15
CA LEU A 17 8.39 -12.42 6.53
C LEU A 17 6.93 -12.36 7.03
N ALA A 18 6.72 -12.03 8.30
CA ALA A 18 5.38 -11.87 8.85
C ALA A 18 4.66 -10.65 8.26
N TYR A 19 5.40 -9.56 7.96
CA TYR A 19 4.84 -8.43 7.22
C TYR A 19 4.46 -8.81 5.78
N PHE A 20 5.34 -9.50 5.07
CA PHE A 20 5.07 -9.96 3.71
C PHE A 20 3.84 -10.88 3.64
N SER A 21 3.76 -11.87 4.53
CA SER A 21 2.60 -12.75 4.66
C SER A 21 1.32 -11.97 4.97
N ARG A 22 1.39 -11.00 5.89
CA ARG A 22 0.26 -10.11 6.20
C ARG A 22 -0.19 -9.27 5.00
N SER A 23 0.74 -8.81 4.15
CA SER A 23 0.38 -8.13 2.90
C SER A 23 -0.38 -9.07 1.95
N ILE A 24 0.07 -10.32 1.81
CA ILE A 24 -0.60 -11.32 0.96
C ILE A 24 -2.05 -11.55 1.41
N TYR A 25 -2.31 -11.67 2.72
CA TYR A 25 -3.68 -11.87 3.23
C TYR A 25 -4.64 -10.71 2.93
N ARG A 26 -4.13 -9.51 2.63
CA ARG A 26 -4.95 -8.35 2.27
C ARG A 26 -5.25 -8.26 0.78
N ILE A 27 -4.52 -8.99 -0.07
CA ILE A 27 -4.77 -9.03 -1.52
C ILE A 27 -6.19 -9.55 -1.83
N PRO A 28 -6.65 -10.69 -1.25
CA PRO A 28 -8.03 -11.13 -1.44
C PRO A 28 -9.09 -10.12 -0.97
N LEU A 29 -8.81 -9.37 0.10
CA LEU A 29 -9.71 -8.32 0.59
C LEU A 29 -9.83 -7.18 -0.44
N MET A 30 -8.73 -6.78 -1.07
CA MET A 30 -8.77 -5.79 -2.15
C MET A 30 -9.49 -6.29 -3.39
N ILE A 31 -9.24 -7.54 -3.79
CA ILE A 31 -9.95 -8.16 -4.90
C ILE A 31 -11.46 -8.15 -4.63
N ALA A 32 -11.88 -8.47 -3.40
CA ALA A 32 -13.28 -8.41 -3.01
C ALA A 32 -13.85 -6.98 -3.10
N VAL A 33 -13.12 -5.96 -2.62
CA VAL A 33 -13.54 -4.55 -2.73
C VAL A 33 -13.71 -4.11 -4.19
N ILE A 34 -12.74 -4.44 -5.05
CA ILE A 34 -12.80 -4.12 -6.48
C ILE A 34 -13.98 -4.82 -7.14
N ALA A 35 -14.19 -6.11 -6.84
CA ALA A 35 -15.30 -6.88 -7.40
C ALA A 35 -16.66 -6.34 -6.95
N ILE A 36 -16.80 -5.93 -5.68
CA ILE A 36 -18.01 -5.30 -5.15
C ILE A 36 -18.24 -3.95 -5.85
N ASN A 37 -17.21 -3.10 -5.97
CA ASN A 37 -17.33 -1.81 -6.66
C ASN A 37 -17.78 -2.00 -8.12
N PHE A 38 -17.11 -2.89 -8.86
CA PHE A 38 -17.47 -3.21 -10.23
C PHE A 38 -18.91 -3.74 -10.34
N GLY A 39 -19.31 -4.66 -9.46
CA GLY A 39 -20.67 -5.21 -9.42
C GLY A 39 -21.74 -4.15 -9.11
N LEU A 40 -21.46 -3.21 -8.20
CA LEU A 40 -22.35 -2.08 -7.91
C LEU A 40 -22.54 -1.19 -9.14
N LYS A 41 -21.48 -0.91 -9.91
CA LYS A 41 -21.60 -0.15 -11.15
C LYS A 41 -22.46 -0.87 -12.19
N LEU A 42 -22.33 -2.20 -12.31
CA LEU A 42 -23.23 -2.97 -13.19
C LEU A 42 -24.70 -2.85 -12.76
N LEU A 43 -24.99 -2.90 -11.44
CA LEU A 43 -26.34 -2.73 -10.90
C LEU A 43 -26.91 -1.32 -11.15
N LEU A 44 -26.05 -0.31 -11.25
CA LEU A 44 -26.43 1.06 -11.60
C LEU A 44 -26.66 1.27 -13.11
N GLY A 45 -26.53 0.22 -13.92
CA GLY A 45 -26.81 0.25 -15.35
C GLY A 45 -25.60 0.57 -16.24
N TYR A 46 -24.38 0.57 -15.69
CA TYR A 46 -23.17 0.72 -16.51
C TYR A 46 -22.91 -0.57 -17.31
N PRO A 47 -22.62 -0.47 -18.62
CA PRO A 47 -22.34 -1.65 -19.44
C PRO A 47 -21.00 -2.28 -19.05
N PRO A 48 -20.89 -3.62 -19.04
CA PRO A 48 -19.62 -4.30 -18.78
C PRO A 48 -18.61 -3.98 -19.90
N SER A 49 -17.52 -3.31 -19.54
CA SER A 49 -16.44 -2.95 -20.47
C SER A 49 -15.08 -2.95 -19.76
N VAL A 50 -13.99 -2.96 -20.56
CA VAL A 50 -12.62 -2.80 -20.03
C VAL A 50 -12.46 -1.45 -19.34
N GLU A 51 -13.07 -0.41 -19.91
CA GLU A 51 -13.07 0.95 -19.33
C GLU A 51 -13.78 0.98 -17.98
N LEU A 52 -14.92 0.28 -17.85
CA LEU A 52 -15.61 0.17 -16.56
C LEU A 52 -14.74 -0.53 -15.52
N PHE A 53 -14.00 -1.56 -15.92
CA PHE A 53 -13.05 -2.24 -15.04
C PHE A 53 -11.91 -1.30 -14.62
N GLN A 54 -11.28 -0.59 -15.55
CA GLN A 54 -10.20 0.35 -15.27
C GLN A 54 -10.64 1.49 -14.34
N THR A 55 -11.79 2.11 -14.60
CA THR A 55 -12.37 3.14 -13.73
C THR A 55 -12.82 2.62 -12.38
N SER A 56 -13.06 1.32 -12.24
CA SER A 56 -13.31 0.69 -10.93
C SER A 56 -12.03 0.49 -10.12
N LEU A 57 -10.88 0.29 -10.78
CA LEU A 57 -9.59 0.17 -10.09
C LEU A 57 -9.11 1.51 -9.52
N THR A 58 -9.37 2.61 -10.23
CA THR A 58 -8.96 3.97 -9.85
C THR A 58 -10.04 4.73 -9.07
N ASP A 59 -11.15 4.06 -8.74
CA ASP A 59 -12.26 4.65 -8.02
C ASP A 59 -11.85 5.14 -6.62
N PRO A 60 -12.26 6.35 -6.18
CA PRO A 60 -11.92 6.88 -4.86
C PRO A 60 -12.25 5.93 -3.71
N LEU A 61 -13.33 5.14 -3.82
CA LEU A 61 -13.69 4.14 -2.82
C LEU A 61 -12.61 3.04 -2.72
N VAL A 62 -12.12 2.54 -3.85
CA VAL A 62 -11.07 1.52 -3.89
C VAL A 62 -9.77 2.07 -3.32
N THR A 63 -9.43 3.32 -3.64
CA THR A 63 -8.26 4.01 -3.08
C THR A 63 -8.37 4.19 -1.56
N VAL A 64 -9.53 4.61 -1.04
CA VAL A 64 -9.72 4.73 0.41
C VAL A 64 -9.62 3.37 1.11
N MET A 65 -10.22 2.33 0.52
CA MET A 65 -10.16 0.98 1.08
C MET A 65 -8.75 0.39 1.04
N SER A 66 -7.95 0.71 0.01
CA SER A 66 -6.54 0.31 -0.05
C SER A 66 -5.75 0.95 1.09
N LEU A 67 -5.96 2.23 1.38
CA LEU A 67 -5.36 2.90 2.53
C LEU A 67 -5.79 2.23 3.85
N VAL A 68 -7.09 1.97 4.05
CA VAL A 68 -7.59 1.33 5.28
C VAL A 68 -6.93 -0.03 5.53
N PHE A 69 -6.73 -0.83 4.50
CA PHE A 69 -6.11 -2.15 4.66
C PHE A 69 -4.59 -2.11 4.78
N PHE A 70 -3.90 -1.30 3.97
CA PHE A 70 -2.44 -1.36 3.85
C PHE A 70 -1.71 -0.31 4.69
N LEU A 71 -2.26 0.88 4.87
CA LEU A 71 -1.60 1.96 5.61
C LEU A 71 -1.22 1.57 7.05
N PRO A 72 -2.06 0.88 7.85
CA PRO A 72 -1.66 0.46 9.20
C PRO A 72 -0.44 -0.48 9.19
N LEU A 73 -0.35 -1.35 8.18
CA LEU A 73 0.77 -2.27 8.01
C LEU A 73 2.04 -1.51 7.60
N THR A 74 1.92 -0.52 6.70
CA THR A 74 3.01 0.36 6.29
C THR A 74 3.55 1.16 7.47
N ILE A 75 2.68 1.77 8.28
CA ILE A 75 3.06 2.53 9.48
C ILE A 75 3.79 1.64 10.48
N ARG A 76 3.22 0.46 10.78
CA ARG A 76 3.83 -0.50 11.71
C ARG A 76 5.22 -0.93 11.23
N ARG A 77 5.32 -1.24 9.94
CA ARG A 77 6.57 -1.66 9.31
C ARG A 77 7.62 -0.55 9.31
N ALA A 78 7.22 0.68 9.01
CA ALA A 78 8.10 1.84 9.06
C ALA A 78 8.64 2.05 10.48
N ASN A 79 7.80 1.95 11.50
CA ASN A 79 8.23 2.05 12.90
C ASN A 79 9.23 0.95 13.28
N ASP A 80 8.95 -0.30 12.93
CA ASP A 80 9.86 -1.44 13.12
C ASP A 80 11.20 -1.25 12.37
N ALA A 81 11.17 -0.71 11.15
CA ALA A 81 12.36 -0.36 10.38
C ALA A 81 13.08 0.91 10.89
N GLY A 82 12.55 1.59 11.91
CA GLY A 82 13.08 2.89 12.38
C GLY A 82 13.08 3.95 11.28
N ILE A 83 12.07 3.93 10.43
CA ILE A 83 11.79 4.98 9.45
C ILE A 83 10.89 6.02 10.12
N SER A 84 11.17 7.30 9.89
CA SER A 84 10.32 8.39 10.39
C SER A 84 8.92 8.29 9.79
N PHE A 85 7.90 8.54 10.62
CA PHE A 85 6.49 8.56 10.20
C PHE A 85 6.23 9.57 9.07
N TRP A 86 6.97 10.68 9.03
CA TRP A 86 6.86 11.68 7.97
C TRP A 86 7.19 11.14 6.58
N TRP A 87 8.08 10.16 6.47
CA TRP A 87 8.34 9.50 5.19
C TRP A 87 7.15 8.66 4.73
N VAL A 88 6.42 8.04 5.65
CA VAL A 88 5.17 7.33 5.33
C VAL A 88 4.18 8.34 4.76
N ILE A 89 3.92 9.45 5.47
CA ILE A 89 2.99 10.49 4.98
C ILE A 89 3.38 10.96 3.58
N PHE A 90 4.65 11.31 3.37
CA PHE A 90 5.13 11.83 2.09
C PHE A 90 4.84 10.86 0.93
N PHE A 91 5.18 9.58 1.09
CA PHE A 91 4.97 8.60 0.02
C PHE A 91 3.52 8.17 -0.15
N GLU A 92 2.70 8.22 0.90
CA GLU A 92 1.26 7.97 0.79
C GLU A 92 0.55 9.14 0.10
N ILE A 93 0.99 10.39 0.31
CA ILE A 93 0.52 11.54 -0.49
C ILE A 93 0.95 11.38 -1.95
N LEU A 94 2.18 10.92 -2.20
CA LEU A 94 2.67 10.68 -3.54
C LEU A 94 1.82 9.63 -4.28
N TYR A 95 1.38 8.57 -3.59
CA TYR A 95 0.47 7.56 -4.13
C TYR A 95 -0.90 8.12 -4.55
N LEU A 96 -1.34 9.22 -3.94
CA LEU A 96 -2.63 9.87 -4.25
C LEU A 96 -2.54 10.86 -5.43
N VAL A 97 -1.35 11.09 -5.98
CA VAL A 97 -1.19 11.96 -7.16
C VAL A 97 -1.89 11.28 -8.34
N PRO A 98 -2.88 11.92 -8.98
CA PRO A 98 -3.60 11.33 -10.09
C PRO A 98 -2.68 11.18 -11.31
N GLU A 99 -2.90 10.11 -12.06
CA GLU A 99 -2.23 9.87 -13.33
C GLU A 99 -2.65 10.92 -14.37
N PRO A 100 -1.71 11.50 -15.14
CA PRO A 100 -2.03 12.51 -16.15
C PRO A 100 -2.81 11.90 -17.32
N SER A 101 -3.74 12.69 -17.88
CA SER A 101 -4.50 12.30 -19.07
C SER A 101 -3.68 12.51 -20.36
N GLU A 102 -3.40 11.39 -21.03
CA GLU A 102 -3.00 11.22 -22.45
C GLU A 102 -1.71 11.87 -22.99
N ASP A 103 -1.11 12.87 -22.34
CA ASP A 103 0.15 13.46 -22.81
C ASP A 103 1.38 12.60 -22.42
N MET A 104 2.15 12.16 -23.43
CA MET A 104 3.36 11.34 -23.23
C MET A 104 4.42 12.02 -22.36
N ALA A 105 4.59 13.35 -22.49
CA ALA A 105 5.57 14.08 -21.69
C ALA A 105 5.15 14.11 -20.22
N SER A 106 3.88 14.40 -19.96
CA SER A 106 3.27 14.36 -18.63
C SER A 106 3.37 12.96 -18.00
N TYR A 107 3.13 11.91 -18.78
CA TYR A 107 3.26 10.52 -18.33
C TYR A 107 4.71 10.17 -17.95
N GLY A 108 5.69 10.65 -18.72
CA GLY A 108 7.11 10.49 -18.42
C GLY A 108 7.50 11.16 -17.10
N ILE A 109 7.04 12.39 -16.87
CA ILE A 109 7.27 13.14 -15.61
C ILE A 109 6.60 12.42 -14.43
N TYR A 110 5.34 12.00 -14.58
CA TYR A 110 4.62 11.25 -13.56
C TYR A 110 5.36 9.96 -13.19
N THR A 111 5.80 9.19 -14.18
CA THR A 111 6.55 7.95 -13.95
C THR A 111 7.84 8.20 -13.16
N LEU A 112 8.60 9.25 -13.52
CA LEU A 112 9.87 9.59 -12.88
C LEU A 112 9.71 10.10 -11.45
N LEU A 113 8.69 10.93 -11.20
CA LEU A 113 8.52 11.64 -9.93
C LEU A 113 7.57 10.95 -8.95
N VAL A 114 6.67 10.10 -9.44
CA VAL A 114 5.62 9.46 -8.64
C VAL A 114 5.85 7.94 -8.60
N SER A 115 5.75 7.27 -9.74
CA SER A 115 5.76 5.80 -9.81
C SER A 115 7.08 5.19 -9.37
N ILE A 116 8.21 5.69 -9.88
CA ILE A 116 9.54 5.16 -9.53
C ILE A 116 9.85 5.43 -8.04
N PRO A 117 9.70 6.65 -7.49
CA PRO A 117 9.97 6.89 -6.08
C PRO A 117 9.04 6.07 -5.17
N TYR A 118 7.76 5.92 -5.51
CA TYR A 118 6.84 5.08 -4.74
C TYR A 118 7.22 3.59 -4.79
N LEU A 119 7.67 3.08 -5.93
CA LEU A 119 8.19 1.72 -6.05
C LEU A 119 9.44 1.52 -5.17
N VAL A 120 10.39 2.46 -5.23
CA VAL A 120 11.60 2.45 -4.38
C VAL A 120 11.22 2.48 -2.90
N TRP A 121 10.24 3.29 -2.53
CA TRP A 121 9.69 3.31 -1.17
C TRP A 121 9.13 1.96 -0.73
N CYS A 122 8.31 1.32 -1.57
CA CYS A 122 7.77 0.00 -1.31
C CYS A 122 8.91 -1.03 -1.09
N LEU A 123 9.95 -0.99 -1.92
CA LEU A 123 11.13 -1.85 -1.76
C LEU A 123 11.86 -1.57 -0.44
N ILE A 124 12.08 -0.30 -0.06
CA ILE A 124 12.71 0.06 1.21
C ILE A 124 11.89 -0.50 2.39
N ILE A 125 10.57 -0.33 2.37
CA ILE A 125 9.65 -0.81 3.41
C ILE A 125 9.70 -2.34 3.52
N VAL A 126 9.82 -3.08 2.42
CA VAL A 126 9.89 -4.54 2.44
C VAL A 126 11.29 -5.06 2.87
N PHE A 127 12.36 -4.44 2.36
CA PHE A 127 13.71 -5.00 2.49
C PHE A 127 14.53 -4.47 3.67
N LYS A 128 14.26 -3.26 4.18
CA LYS A 128 15.06 -2.67 5.27
C LYS A 128 15.04 -3.53 6.55
N PRO A 129 16.15 -3.86 7.20
CA PRO A 129 16.09 -4.66 8.43
C PRO A 129 15.40 -3.89 9.57
N GLY A 130 14.62 -4.61 10.39
CA GLY A 130 13.99 -4.07 11.60
C GLY A 130 15.01 -3.65 12.67
N LYS A 131 14.56 -2.88 13.67
CA LYS A 131 15.38 -2.44 14.82
C LYS A 131 15.94 -3.64 15.59
N ALA A 132 15.13 -4.64 15.90
CA ALA A 132 15.57 -5.84 16.64
C ALA A 132 16.75 -6.58 15.98
N LEU A 133 16.69 -6.81 14.66
CA LEU A 133 17.77 -7.48 13.93
C LEU A 133 19.06 -6.65 13.90
N ARG A 134 18.95 -5.32 13.81
CA ARG A 134 20.11 -4.41 13.85
C ARG A 134 20.74 -4.37 15.24
N GLY A 135 19.92 -4.43 16.30
CA GLY A 135 20.39 -4.54 17.68
C GLY A 135 21.20 -5.82 17.90
N HIS A 136 20.66 -6.97 17.48
CA HIS A 136 21.34 -8.26 17.61
C HIS A 136 22.66 -8.35 16.81
N ARG A 137 22.71 -7.78 15.60
CA ARG A 137 23.97 -7.70 14.83
C ARG A 137 25.00 -6.80 15.49
N ARG A 138 24.59 -5.70 16.15
CA ARG A 138 25.50 -4.82 16.86
C ARG A 138 26.06 -5.48 18.12
N SER A 139 25.25 -6.21 18.88
CA SER A 139 25.71 -6.93 20.07
C SER A 139 26.66 -8.09 19.74
N ASN A 140 26.53 -8.71 18.57
CA ASN A 140 27.40 -9.80 18.15
C ASN A 140 28.67 -9.32 17.41
N ALA A 141 28.78 -8.01 17.13
CA ALA A 141 29.94 -7.39 16.47
C ALA A 141 30.90 -6.72 17.46
N THR A 142 30.55 -6.74 18.75
CA THR A 142 31.36 -6.33 19.91
C THR A 142 31.77 -7.56 20.70
#